data_AF-A0A1U7LMY6-F1
#
_entry.id   AF-A0A1U7LMY6-F1
#
_cell.length_a   1.000
_cell.length_b   1.000
_cell.length_c   1.000
_cell.angle_alpha   90.00
_cell.angle_beta   90.00
_cell.angle_gamma   90.00
#
_symmetry.space_group_name_H-M   'P 1'
#
loop_
_entity.id
_entity.type
_entity.pdbx_description
1 polymer ?
#
loop_
_entity_poly.entity_id
_entity_poly.type
_entity_poly.pdbx_seq_one_letter_code
_entity_poly.pdbx_strand_id
1 'polypeptide(L)'
;QVCIDDAEIESLIGEKTSNFLRHFASQGWIEVKFMEKRTRKAWFSKSEEEVCWETWILVLNIVETRSDSERTMLMRDMKKGLRDALQRILNIVNEQKSHIPAIIGTDPFPYQVRRV
;
A
#
# COMPACT_ATOMS: atom_id res chain seq x y z
N GLN A 1 14.04 1.87 12.32
CA GLN A 1 12.78 1.87 11.54
C GLN A 1 13.16 1.49 10.12
N VAL A 2 12.46 0.54 9.50
CA VAL A 2 12.70 0.19 8.10
C VAL A 2 11.72 1.03 7.27
N CYS A 3 12.25 1.97 6.49
CA CYS A 3 11.51 2.82 5.55
C CYS A 3 12.33 2.91 4.27
N ILE A 4 11.65 3.26 3.17
CA ILE A 4 12.32 3.58 1.91
C ILE A 4 12.76 5.05 2.02
N ASP A 5 14.06 5.31 1.86
CA ASP A 5 14.60 6.67 1.87
C ASP A 5 14.40 7.32 0.50
N ASP A 6 13.14 7.68 0.22
CA ASP A 6 12.72 8.29 -1.04
C ASP A 6 11.73 9.43 -0.76
N ALA A 7 12.15 10.65 -1.09
CA ALA A 7 11.38 11.85 -0.81
C ALA A 7 10.06 11.94 -1.60
N GLU A 8 10.00 11.35 -2.80
CA GLU A 8 8.78 11.30 -3.60
C GLU A 8 7.76 10.35 -2.97
N ILE A 9 8.22 9.19 -2.51
CA ILE A 9 7.38 8.22 -1.79
C ILE A 9 6.85 8.82 -0.48
N GLU A 10 7.69 9.46 0.31
CA GLU A 10 7.29 10.11 1.57
C GLU A 10 6.25 11.22 1.31
N SER A 11 6.45 12.03 0.27
CA SER A 11 5.49 13.07 -0.14
C SER A 11 4.14 12.45 -0.54
N LEU A 12 4.15 11.39 -1.35
CA LEU A 12 2.95 10.67 -1.77
C LEU A 12 2.20 10.08 -0.57
N ILE A 13 2.90 9.45 0.36
CA ILE A 13 2.31 8.90 1.59
C ILE A 13 1.65 10.02 2.41
N GLY A 14 2.35 11.15 2.57
CA GLY A 14 1.83 12.32 3.29
C GLY A 14 0.56 12.89 2.65
N GLU A 15 0.54 13.04 1.32
CA GLU A 15 -0.62 13.52 0.57
C GLU A 15 -1.82 12.57 0.73
N LYS A 16 -1.63 11.26 0.49
CA LYS A 16 -2.72 10.28 0.59
C LYS A 16 -3.26 10.16 2.01
N THR A 17 -2.38 10.17 3.01
CA THR A 17 -2.79 10.15 4.43
C THR A 17 -3.59 11.39 4.80
N SER A 18 -3.15 12.58 4.37
CA SER A 18 -3.86 13.83 4.64
C SER A 18 -5.24 13.85 3.97
N ASN A 19 -5.32 13.43 2.71
CA ASN A 19 -6.58 13.35 1.97
C ASN A 19 -7.56 12.35 2.58
N PHE A 20 -7.03 11.23 3.09
CA PHE A 20 -7.79 10.22 3.81
C PHE A 20 -8.39 10.80 5.09
N LEU A 21 -7.57 11.42 5.95
CA LEU A 21 -8.02 11.96 7.24
C LEU A 21 -9.06 13.09 7.10
N ARG A 22 -8.94 13.94 6.07
CA ARG A 22 -9.87 15.07 5.85
C ARG A 22 -11.32 14.66 5.56
N HIS A 23 -11.54 13.44 5.07
CA HIS A 23 -12.83 13.02 4.53
C HIS A 23 -13.34 11.72 5.17
N PHE A 24 -12.85 11.39 6.37
CA PHE A 24 -13.14 10.12 7.03
C PHE A 24 -14.07 10.26 8.23
N ALA A 25 -15.01 9.32 8.37
CA ALA A 25 -16.00 9.32 9.45
C ALA A 25 -15.72 8.29 10.56
N SER A 26 -15.00 7.19 10.29
CA SER A 26 -14.52 6.20 11.30
C SER A 26 -13.85 4.97 10.68
N GLN A 27 -14.24 4.55 9.48
CA GLN A 27 -13.69 3.37 8.80
C GLN A 27 -13.58 3.54 7.29
N GLY A 28 -12.62 2.84 6.69
CA GLY A 28 -12.53 2.60 5.24
C GLY A 28 -11.18 2.00 4.88
N TRP A 29 -10.71 2.25 3.67
CA TRP A 29 -9.68 1.41 3.05
C TRP A 29 -8.73 2.19 2.13
N ILE A 30 -7.51 1.69 2.03
CA ILE A 30 -6.51 2.11 1.05
C ILE A 30 -6.23 0.92 0.15
N GLU A 31 -6.29 1.14 -1.16
CA GLU A 31 -5.90 0.19 -2.18
C GLU A 31 -4.51 0.56 -2.71
N VAL A 32 -3.59 -0.41 -2.71
CA VAL A 32 -2.29 -0.32 -3.35
C VAL A 32 -2.23 -1.36 -4.46
N LYS A 33 -2.00 -0.93 -5.69
CA LYS A 33 -1.88 -1.82 -6.86
C LYS A 33 -0.47 -1.79 -7.39
N PHE A 34 0.08 -2.96 -7.70
CA PHE A 34 1.30 -3.09 -8.48
C PHE A 34 0.96 -3.46 -9.92
N MET A 35 1.65 -2.80 -10.85
CA MET A 35 1.41 -2.85 -12.28
C MET A 35 2.64 -3.38 -13.01
N GLU A 36 2.43 -3.90 -14.21
CA GLU A 36 3.47 -4.35 -15.14
C GLU A 36 3.25 -3.61 -16.46
N LYS A 37 4.31 -3.00 -17.01
CA LYS A 37 4.27 -2.42 -18.35
C LYS A 37 4.42 -3.56 -19.37
N ARG A 38 3.36 -3.84 -20.13
CA ARG A 38 3.39 -4.82 -21.21
C ARG A 38 3.36 -4.11 -22.55
N THR A 39 4.32 -4.42 -23.41
CA THR A 39 4.27 -3.99 -24.82
C THR A 39 3.56 -5.06 -25.64
N ARG A 40 2.38 -4.75 -26.18
CA ARG A 40 1.77 -5.60 -27.20
C ARG A 40 2.30 -5.20 -28.57
N LYS A 41 2.88 -6.15 -29.29
CA LYS A 41 3.21 -6.00 -30.71
C LYS A 41 1.97 -6.39 -31.52
N ALA A 42 1.19 -5.40 -31.95
CA ALA A 42 0.27 -5.60 -33.06
C ALA A 42 1.02 -5.29 -34.37
N TRP A 43 0.70 -6.02 -35.43
CA TRP A 43 1.41 -6.05 -36.71
C TRP A 43 1.74 -4.69 -37.38
N PHE A 44 1.22 -3.55 -36.89
CA PHE A 44 1.64 -2.20 -37.28
C PHE A 44 1.63 -1.14 -36.15
N SER A 45 1.47 -1.53 -34.88
CA SER A 45 1.47 -0.58 -33.77
C SER A 45 2.07 -1.18 -32.50
N LYS A 46 2.92 -0.40 -31.82
CA LYS A 46 3.32 -0.67 -30.45
C LYS A 46 2.34 0.07 -29.54
N SER A 47 1.59 -0.67 -28.72
CA SER A 47 0.84 -0.09 -27.61
C SER A 47 1.45 -0.59 -26.31
N GLU A 48 1.74 0.33 -25.40
CA GLU A 48 2.10 0.00 -24.02
C GLU A 48 0.82 -0.04 -23.18
N GLU A 49 0.61 -1.15 -22.46
CA GLU A 49 -0.47 -1.30 -21.49
C GLU A 49 0.13 -1.47 -20.08
N GLU A 50 -0.52 -0.90 -19.06
CA GLU A 50 -0.23 -1.20 -17.66
C GLU A 50 -1.24 -2.25 -17.17
N VAL A 51 -0.73 -3.42 -16.78
CA VAL A 51 -1.56 -4.52 -16.26
C VAL A 51 -1.33 -4.67 -14.77
N CYS A 52 -2.41 -4.60 -13.98
CA CYS A 52 -2.33 -4.88 -12.55
C CYS A 52 -2.07 -6.36 -12.33
N TRP A 53 -1.00 -6.69 -11.60
CA TRP A 53 -0.65 -8.07 -11.26
C TRP A 53 -0.80 -8.36 -9.76
N GLU A 54 -0.90 -7.32 -8.92
CA GLU A 54 -1.14 -7.48 -7.49
C GLU A 54 -1.92 -6.30 -6.90
N THR A 55 -2.80 -6.58 -5.95
CA THR A 55 -3.59 -5.57 -5.23
C THR A 55 -3.59 -5.87 -3.73
N TRP A 56 -3.23 -4.86 -2.94
CA TRP A 56 -3.30 -4.88 -1.47
C TRP A 56 -4.39 -3.94 -0.99
N ILE A 57 -5.27 -4.45 -0.13
CA ILE A 57 -6.31 -3.64 0.52
C ILE A 57 -5.96 -3.52 2.00
N LEU A 58 -5.65 -2.30 2.43
CA LEU A 58 -5.42 -1.95 3.82
C LEU A 58 -6.72 -1.40 4.41
N VAL A 59 -7.32 -2.13 5.33
CA VAL A 59 -8.50 -1.66 6.07
C VAL A 59 -8.05 -0.83 7.26
N LEU A 60 -8.60 0.36 7.39
CA LEU A 60 -8.25 1.36 8.39
C LEU A 60 -9.47 1.71 9.23
N ASN A 61 -9.27 1.70 10.55
CA ASN A 61 -10.25 2.13 11.54
C ASN A 61 -9.64 3.28 12.33
N ILE A 62 -10.36 4.40 12.37
CA ILE A 62 -10.01 5.57 13.17
C ILE A 62 -10.83 5.51 14.45
N VAL A 63 -10.14 5.57 15.58
CA VAL A 63 -10.74 5.56 16.91
C VAL A 63 -10.38 6.86 17.61
N GLU A 64 -11.39 7.60 18.05
CA GLU A 64 -11.19 8.77 18.92
C GLU A 64 -11.04 8.31 20.37
N THR A 65 -10.08 8.91 21.07
CA THR A 65 -9.81 8.60 22.48
C THR A 65 -10.46 9.65 23.38
N ARG A 66 -11.21 9.24 24.41
CA ARG A 66 -11.90 10.16 25.33
C ARG A 66 -11.15 10.35 26.66
N SER A 67 -10.08 9.58 26.89
CA SER A 67 -9.24 9.66 28.08
C SER A 67 -7.80 9.19 27.84
N ASP A 68 -6.88 9.57 28.74
CA ASP A 68 -5.47 9.15 28.68
C ASP A 68 -5.28 7.63 28.90
N SER A 69 -6.15 7.00 29.70
CA SER A 69 -6.14 5.55 29.92
C SER A 69 -6.52 4.79 28.64
N GLU A 70 -7.60 5.21 27.97
CA GLU A 70 -7.99 4.68 26.65
C GLU A 70 -6.89 4.89 25.62
N ARG A 71 -6.26 6.06 25.59
CA ARG A 71 -5.16 6.37 24.67
C ARG A 71 -3.98 5.41 24.87
N THR A 72 -3.64 5.10 26.11
CA THR A 72 -2.54 4.17 26.43
C THR A 72 -2.85 2.75 25.98
N MET A 73 -4.07 2.28 26.22
CA MET A 73 -4.53 0.96 25.78
C MET A 73 -4.56 0.87 24.24
N LEU A 74 -5.17 1.85 23.58
CA LEU A 74 -5.25 1.91 22.12
C LEU A 74 -3.88 1.99 21.46
N MET A 75 -2.92 2.73 22.05
CA MET A 75 -1.55 2.78 21.54
C MET A 75 -0.86 1.41 21.62
N ARG A 76 -1.10 0.64 22.70
CA ARG A 76 -0.58 -0.72 22.83
C ARG A 76 -1.17 -1.64 21.76
N ASP A 77 -2.47 -1.57 21.55
CA ASP A 77 -3.18 -2.41 20.58
C ASP A 77 -2.81 -2.03 19.14
N MET A 78 -2.70 -0.74 18.83
CA MET A 78 -2.23 -0.25 17.53
C MET A 78 -0.81 -0.74 17.23
N LYS A 79 0.11 -0.67 18.20
CA LYS A 79 1.46 -1.21 18.06
C LYS A 79 1.46 -2.72 17.80
N LYS A 80 0.56 -3.47 18.45
CA LYS A 80 0.39 -4.91 18.21
C LYS A 80 -0.17 -5.16 16.81
N GLY A 81 -1.24 -4.48 16.43
CA GLY A 81 -1.87 -4.60 15.12
C GLY A 81 -0.90 -4.27 13.97
N LEU A 82 -0.06 -3.24 14.13
CA LEU A 82 0.97 -2.92 13.15
C LEU A 82 2.00 -4.06 13.00
N ARG A 83 2.48 -4.63 14.11
CA ARG A 83 3.41 -5.78 14.06
C ARG A 83 2.77 -6.99 13.38
N ASP A 84 1.52 -7.30 13.75
CA ASP A 84 0.78 -8.43 13.18
C ASP A 84 0.55 -8.23 11.67
N ALA A 85 0.25 -6.99 11.25
CA ALA A 85 0.09 -6.63 9.83
C ALA A 85 1.39 -6.77 9.05
N LEU A 86 2.52 -6.27 9.58
CA LEU A 86 3.83 -6.41 8.94
C LEU A 86 4.24 -7.88 8.81
N GLN A 87 4.02 -8.68 9.86
CA GLN A 87 4.30 -10.12 9.80
C GLN A 87 3.44 -10.81 8.74
N ARG A 88 2.17 -10.42 8.62
CA ARG A 88 1.26 -10.95 7.60
C ARG A 88 1.72 -10.59 6.19
N ILE A 89 2.17 -9.35 5.96
CA ILE A 89 2.75 -8.93 4.67
C ILE A 89 3.94 -9.81 4.33
N LEU A 90 4.88 -10.01 5.27
CA LEU A 90 6.06 -10.85 5.06
C LEU A 90 5.69 -12.30 4.73
N ASN A 91 4.69 -12.87 5.40
CA ASN A 91 4.24 -14.23 5.12
C ASN A 91 3.64 -14.35 3.72
N ILE A 92 2.72 -13.44 3.36
CA ILE A 92 2.06 -13.44 2.04
C ILE A 92 3.10 -13.28 0.93
N VAL A 93 4.01 -12.30 1.05
CA VAL A 93 5.06 -12.07 0.05
C VAL A 93 5.99 -13.28 -0.07
N ASN A 94 6.23 -14.01 1.03
CA ASN A 94 7.07 -15.19 0.99
C ASN A 94 6.37 -16.42 0.37
N GLU A 95 5.07 -16.58 0.61
CA GLU A 95 4.26 -17.68 0.07
C GLU A 95 3.94 -17.48 -1.42
N GLN A 96 3.71 -16.23 -1.84
CA GLN A 96 3.25 -15.86 -3.17
C GLN A 96 4.40 -15.23 -3.98
N LYS A 97 5.51 -15.94 -4.16
CA LYS A 97 6.64 -15.43 -4.98
C LYS A 97 6.47 -15.72 -6.47
N SER A 98 5.66 -16.72 -6.82
CA SER A 98 5.58 -17.28 -8.17
C SER A 98 4.85 -16.40 -9.17
N HIS A 99 4.01 -15.46 -8.71
CA HIS A 99 3.24 -14.56 -9.58
C HIS A 99 3.92 -13.21 -9.83
N ILE A 100 5.08 -12.96 -9.20
CA ILE A 100 5.84 -11.72 -9.37
C ILE A 100 6.40 -11.68 -10.82
N PRO A 101 6.07 -10.66 -11.64
CA PRO A 101 6.60 -10.53 -12.99
C PRO A 101 8.13 -10.39 -13.02
N ALA A 102 8.74 -10.65 -14.18
CA ALA A 102 10.17 -10.40 -14.35
C ALA A 102 10.48 -8.89 -14.19
N ILE A 103 11.48 -8.57 -13.36
CA ILE A 103 11.92 -7.18 -13.18
C ILE A 103 12.71 -6.77 -14.43
N ILE A 104 12.25 -5.72 -15.10
CA ILE A 104 12.95 -5.10 -16.23
C ILE A 104 13.61 -3.82 -15.71
N GLY A 105 14.90 -3.90 -15.34
CA GLY A 105 15.67 -2.76 -14.84
C GLY A 105 15.87 -2.76 -13.32
N THR A 106 16.21 -1.60 -12.76
CA THR A 106 16.44 -1.40 -11.32
C THR A 106 15.30 -0.68 -10.61
N ASP A 107 14.33 -0.17 -11.37
CA ASP A 107 13.21 0.60 -10.84
C ASP A 107 12.18 -0.32 -10.15
N PRO A 108 11.51 0.15 -9.09
CA PRO A 108 10.39 -0.57 -8.51
C PRO A 108 9.26 -0.77 -9.55
N PHE A 109 8.45 -1.81 -9.37
CA PHE A 109 7.24 -1.98 -10.18
C PHE A 109 6.36 -0.74 -10.10
N PRO A 110 5.78 -0.26 -11.22
CA PRO A 110 4.84 0.85 -11.19
C PRO A 110 3.68 0.52 -10.25
N TYR A 111 3.20 1.52 -9.51
CA TYR A 111 2.16 1.29 -8.51
C TYR A 111 1.14 2.42 -8.48
N GLN A 112 -0.06 2.12 -7.97
CA GLN A 112 -1.15 3.08 -7.79
C GLN A 112 -1.67 3.00 -6.36
N VAL A 113 -1.74 4.13 -5.67
CA VAL A 113 -2.34 4.23 -4.32
C VAL A 113 -3.63 5.02 -4.41
N ARG A 114 -4.73 4.38 -4.03
CA ARG A 114 -6.05 5.00 -4.03
C ARG A 114 -6.75 4.81 -2.69
N ARG A 115 -7.48 5.84 -2.29
CA ARG A 115 -8.56 5.65 -1.33
C ARG A 115 -9.72 4.98 -2.06
N VAL A 116 -10.32 3.99 -1.45
CA VAL A 116 -11.60 3.43 -1.90
C VAL A 116 -12.71 3.97 -0.99
#